data_AF-A0A953P3Y0-F1
#
_entry.id   AF-A0A953P3Y0-F1
#
_cell.length_a   1.000
_cell.length_b   1.000
_cell.length_c   1.000
_cell.angle_alpha   90.00
_cell.angle_beta   90.00
_cell.angle_gamma   90.00
#
_symmetry.space_group_name_H-M   'P 1'
#
loop_
_entity.id
_entity.type
_entity.pdbx_description
1 polymer ?
#
loop_
_entity_poly.entity_id
_entity_poly.type
_entity_poly.pdbx_seq_one_letter_code
_entity_poly.pdbx_strand_id
1 'polypeptide(L)'
;MLCCISTRARVSEQNRFKFDADQFYLKSAGEMAAALGEYPEALENTLRIADLCDLDLDFSKRFAPKFTPPAHKTVDEYLRELVYAGAQERYGPVTEELRERIDYELGVIKEKGFSGYFLIVWDFVKYAREHDIPAVARGSGCSTVVG
;
A
#
# COMPACT_ATOMS: atom_id res chain seq x y z
N MET A 1 9.65 -31.19 -3.91
CA MET A 1 8.23 -31.03 -4.30
C MET A 1 7.97 -29.69 -4.99
N LEU A 2 8.36 -28.55 -4.39
CA LEU A 2 8.16 -27.22 -4.97
C LEU A 2 8.68 -27.10 -6.42
N CYS A 3 9.89 -27.58 -6.69
CA CYS A 3 10.48 -27.58 -8.04
C CYS A 3 9.60 -28.34 -9.05
N CYS A 4 9.08 -29.51 -8.67
CA CYS A 4 8.19 -30.33 -9.52
C CYS A 4 6.90 -29.61 -9.89
N ILE A 5 6.30 -28.87 -8.94
CA ILE A 5 5.09 -28.08 -9.19
C ILE A 5 5.40 -26.95 -10.17
N SER A 6 6.48 -26.20 -9.93
CA SER A 6 6.92 -25.09 -10.78
C SER A 6 7.24 -25.54 -12.21
N THR A 7 7.96 -26.67 -12.37
CA THR A 7 8.39 -27.18 -13.67
C THR A 7 7.41 -28.16 -14.31
N ARG A 8 6.22 -28.35 -13.72
CA ARG A 8 5.21 -29.32 -14.19
C ARG A 8 5.76 -30.74 -14.38
N ALA A 9 6.71 -31.14 -13.55
CA ALA A 9 7.33 -32.46 -13.59
C ALA A 9 6.75 -33.35 -12.49
N ARG A 10 6.68 -34.67 -12.70
CA ARG A 10 6.33 -35.61 -11.62
C ARG A 10 7.53 -35.88 -10.72
N VAL A 11 7.29 -36.20 -9.45
CA VAL A 11 8.37 -36.54 -8.50
C VAL A 11 9.14 -37.78 -8.95
N SER A 12 8.47 -38.71 -9.64
CA SER A 12 9.02 -39.95 -10.17
C SER A 12 9.88 -39.79 -11.42
N GLU A 13 9.84 -38.64 -12.09
CA GLU A 13 10.67 -38.39 -13.29
C GLU A 13 12.13 -38.20 -12.88
N GLN A 14 13.04 -38.99 -13.46
CA GLN A 14 14.46 -38.95 -13.09
C GLN A 14 15.19 -37.69 -13.61
N ASN A 15 14.83 -37.20 -14.80
CA ASN A 15 15.43 -36.03 -15.42
C ASN A 15 14.71 -34.71 -15.06
N ARG A 16 14.05 -34.69 -13.90
CA ARG A 16 13.35 -33.51 -13.39
C ARG A 16 14.36 -32.52 -12.80
N PHE A 17 14.04 -31.23 -12.90
CA PHE A 17 14.79 -30.20 -12.18
C PHE A 17 14.68 -30.45 -10.66
N LYS A 18 15.83 -30.58 -10.02
CA LYS A 18 15.99 -30.77 -8.58
C LYS A 18 17.32 -30.15 -8.16
N PHE A 19 17.41 -29.74 -6.90
CA PHE A 19 18.69 -29.45 -6.29
C PHE A 19 19.46 -30.77 -6.10
N ASP A 20 20.76 -30.74 -6.36
CA ASP A 20 21.62 -31.92 -6.31
C ASP A 20 21.99 -32.34 -4.88
N ALA A 21 21.70 -31.48 -3.90
CA ALA A 21 21.96 -31.72 -2.49
C ALA A 21 20.80 -31.22 -1.62
N ASP A 22 20.79 -31.67 -0.37
CA ASP A 22 19.91 -31.21 0.70
C ASP A 22 20.53 -30.08 1.56
N GLN A 23 21.67 -29.54 1.12
CA GLN A 23 22.48 -28.56 1.85
C GLN A 23 22.05 -27.09 1.65
N PHE A 24 20.90 -26.85 0.99
CA PHE A 24 20.37 -25.53 0.67
C PHE A 24 19.43 -25.02 1.76
N TYR A 25 19.97 -24.83 2.96
CA TYR A 25 19.27 -24.24 4.09
C TYR A 25 20.17 -23.18 4.76
N LEU A 26 19.60 -22.41 5.69
CA LEU A 26 20.38 -21.48 6.48
C LEU A 26 21.20 -22.26 7.52
N LYS A 27 22.44 -22.59 7.14
CA LYS A 27 23.41 -23.26 8.01
C LYS A 27 23.80 -22.37 9.19
N SER A 28 24.09 -23.00 10.33
CA SER A 28 24.70 -22.35 11.47
C SER A 28 26.13 -21.90 11.15
N ALA A 29 26.66 -20.96 11.95
CA ALA A 29 28.03 -20.48 11.79
C ALA A 29 29.06 -21.63 11.87
N GLY A 30 28.85 -22.62 12.74
CA GLY A 30 29.73 -23.79 12.86
C GLY A 30 29.69 -24.71 11.64
N GLU A 31 28.50 -24.97 11.09
CA GLU A 31 28.35 -25.75 9.85
C GLU A 31 28.99 -25.03 8.65
N MET A 32 28.88 -23.70 8.58
CA MET A 32 29.53 -22.89 7.55
C MET A 32 31.05 -22.88 7.71
N ALA A 33 31.57 -22.81 8.94
CA ALA A 33 32.99 -22.91 9.23
C ALA A 33 33.58 -24.28 8.86
N ALA A 34 32.83 -25.37 9.13
CA ALA A 34 33.22 -26.70 8.69
C ALA A 34 33.19 -26.84 7.16
N ALA A 35 32.20 -26.24 6.49
CA ALA A 35 32.05 -26.30 5.03
C ALA A 35 33.07 -25.45 4.27
N LEU A 36 33.54 -24.33 4.86
CA LEU A 36 34.49 -23.39 4.27
C LEU A 36 35.83 -23.35 5.01
N GLY A 37 36.21 -24.44 5.70
CA GLY A 37 37.37 -24.46 6.59
C GLY A 37 38.71 -24.11 5.93
N GLU A 38 38.82 -24.27 4.61
CA GLU A 38 39.99 -23.88 3.82
C GLU A 38 40.04 -22.37 3.48
N TYR A 39 38.92 -21.65 3.67
CA TYR A 39 38.73 -20.25 3.30
C TYR A 39 38.14 -19.44 4.46
N PRO A 40 38.86 -19.28 5.59
CA PRO A 40 38.37 -18.51 6.73
C PRO A 40 38.02 -17.06 6.36
N GLU A 41 38.73 -16.45 5.40
CA GLU A 41 38.46 -15.10 4.92
C GLU A 41 37.09 -14.96 4.26
N ALA A 42 36.50 -16.05 3.74
CA ALA A 42 35.18 -16.01 3.15
C ALA A 42 34.11 -15.67 4.21
N LEU A 43 34.24 -16.24 5.42
CA LEU A 43 33.35 -15.97 6.54
C LEU A 43 33.53 -14.55 7.07
N GLU A 44 34.77 -14.12 7.27
CA GLU A 44 35.10 -12.76 7.72
C GLU A 44 34.55 -11.69 6.77
N ASN A 45 34.63 -11.94 5.45
CA ASN A 45 34.07 -11.04 4.45
C ASN A 45 32.55 -10.91 4.55
N THR A 46 31.82 -11.96 4.95
CA THR A 46 30.36 -11.85 5.15
C THR A 46 30.02 -10.86 6.27
N LEU A 47 30.77 -10.90 7.37
CA LEU A 47 30.61 -9.96 8.48
C LEU A 47 31.02 -8.54 8.07
N ARG A 48 32.16 -8.41 7.39
CA ARG A 48 32.63 -7.12 6.86
C ARG A 48 31.60 -6.48 5.93
N ILE A 49 30.96 -7.25 5.04
CA ILE A 49 29.90 -6.74 4.16
C ILE A 49 28.66 -6.36 4.98
N ALA A 50 28.28 -7.17 5.97
CA ALA A 50 27.16 -6.84 6.85
C ALA A 50 27.40 -5.52 7.60
N ASP A 51 28.62 -5.27 8.08
CA ASP A 51 29.00 -4.02 8.75
C ASP A 51 29.03 -2.81 7.81
N LEU A 52 29.22 -3.03 6.50
CA LEU A 52 29.18 -1.98 5.49
C LEU A 52 27.75 -1.63 5.04
N CYS A 53 26.77 -2.48 5.34
CA CYS A 53 25.38 -2.26 4.97
C CYS A 53 24.70 -1.28 5.94
N ASP A 54 24.72 0.00 5.59
CA ASP A 54 23.95 1.04 6.28
C ASP A 54 22.72 1.44 5.47
N LEU A 55 21.56 0.90 5.84
CA LEU A 55 20.28 1.17 5.19
C LEU A 55 19.21 1.47 6.25
N ASP A 56 18.80 2.72 6.31
CA ASP A 56 17.66 3.15 7.13
C ASP A 56 16.40 3.28 6.26
N LEU A 57 15.38 2.50 6.58
CA LEU A 57 14.08 2.53 5.91
C LEU A 57 13.08 3.31 6.78
N ASP A 58 12.84 4.56 6.40
CA ASP A 58 11.86 5.40 7.08
C ASP A 58 10.43 5.04 6.68
N PHE A 59 9.81 4.18 7.48
CA PHE A 59 8.40 3.78 7.32
C PHE A 59 7.39 4.79 7.88
N SER A 60 7.85 5.90 8.48
CA SER A 60 6.96 6.94 9.02
C SER A 60 6.47 7.89 7.92
N LYS A 61 7.24 8.06 6.85
CA LYS A 61 6.90 8.91 5.72
C LYS A 61 5.83 8.26 4.84
N ARG A 62 4.77 9.01 4.56
CA ARG A 62 3.74 8.64 3.59
C ARG A 62 3.97 9.40 2.29
N PHE A 63 4.28 8.69 1.22
CA PHE A 63 4.39 9.23 -0.13
C PHE A 63 3.04 9.14 -0.84
N ALA A 64 2.07 9.93 -0.38
CA ALA A 64 0.78 10.03 -1.05
C ALA A 64 0.86 10.99 -2.25
N PRO A 65 0.16 10.71 -3.37
CA PRO A 65 -0.02 11.69 -4.44
C PRO A 65 -0.65 12.99 -3.90
N LYS A 66 -0.31 14.13 -4.51
CA LYS A 66 -0.88 15.42 -4.15
C LYS A 66 -1.99 15.78 -5.15
N PHE A 67 -3.21 15.98 -4.64
CA PHE A 67 -4.29 16.54 -5.44
C PHE A 67 -4.12 18.06 -5.59
N THR A 68 -4.30 18.58 -6.80
CA THR A 68 -4.23 20.02 -7.08
C THR A 68 -5.62 20.54 -7.45
N PRO A 69 -6.31 21.26 -6.56
CA PRO A 69 -7.64 21.79 -6.84
C PRO A 69 -7.66 22.79 -8.01
N PRO A 70 -8.77 22.86 -8.76
CA PRO A 70 -9.02 23.95 -9.70
C PRO A 70 -9.40 25.24 -8.94
N ALA A 71 -8.95 26.39 -9.45
CA ALA A 71 -8.89 27.68 -8.75
C ALA A 71 -7.89 27.67 -7.57
N HIS A 72 -7.42 28.83 -7.12
CA HIS A 72 -6.42 28.99 -6.03
C HIS A 72 -6.95 28.58 -4.64
N LYS A 73 -7.65 27.45 -4.56
CA LYS A 73 -8.29 26.88 -3.38
C LYS A 73 -7.36 25.85 -2.73
N THR A 74 -7.49 25.71 -1.43
CA THR A 74 -6.88 24.62 -0.68
C THR A 74 -7.64 23.31 -0.89
N VAL A 75 -6.99 22.17 -0.62
CA VAL A 75 -7.64 20.86 -0.67
C VAL A 75 -8.84 20.75 0.28
N ASP A 76 -8.79 21.44 1.42
CA ASP A 76 -9.88 21.44 2.41
C ASP A 76 -11.10 22.21 1.90
N GLU A 77 -10.87 23.40 1.32
CA GLU A 77 -11.95 24.23 0.76
C GLU A 77 -12.63 23.56 -0.42
N TYR A 78 -11.83 22.95 -1.31
CA TYR A 78 -12.37 22.26 -2.48
C TYR A 78 -13.15 21.00 -2.09
N LEU A 79 -12.65 20.22 -1.11
CA LEU A 79 -13.40 19.08 -0.58
C LEU A 79 -14.72 19.53 0.05
N ARG A 80 -14.72 20.60 0.84
CA ARG A 80 -15.94 21.16 1.44
C ARG A 80 -16.97 21.52 0.36
N GLU A 81 -16.57 22.23 -0.67
CA GLU A 81 -17.46 22.62 -1.78
C GLU A 81 -18.11 21.40 -2.45
N LEU A 82 -17.32 20.38 -2.78
CA LEU A 82 -17.81 19.15 -3.40
C LEU A 82 -18.77 18.39 -2.50
N VAL A 83 -18.49 18.32 -1.19
CA VAL A 83 -19.34 17.62 -0.23
C VAL A 83 -20.69 18.33 -0.09
N TYR A 84 -20.71 19.66 0.02
CA TYR A 84 -21.98 20.39 0.11
C TYR A 84 -22.79 20.31 -1.18
N ALA A 85 -22.14 20.38 -2.35
CA ALA A 85 -22.81 20.18 -3.63
C ALA A 85 -23.39 18.77 -3.75
N GLY A 86 -22.61 17.74 -3.41
CA GLY A 86 -23.05 16.35 -3.41
C GLY A 86 -24.14 16.05 -2.38
N ALA A 87 -24.09 16.68 -1.22
CA ALA A 87 -25.14 16.57 -0.20
C ALA A 87 -26.47 17.15 -0.70
N GLN A 88 -26.41 18.30 -1.37
CA GLN A 88 -27.59 18.92 -1.97
C GLN A 88 -28.21 18.04 -3.07
N GLU A 89 -27.38 17.41 -3.90
CA GLU A 89 -27.83 16.49 -4.96
C GLU A 89 -28.47 15.21 -4.38
N ARG A 90 -27.87 14.62 -3.34
CA ARG A 90 -28.29 13.33 -2.78
C ARG A 90 -29.45 13.42 -1.79
N TYR A 91 -29.47 14.46 -0.96
CA TYR A 91 -30.41 14.59 0.15
C TYR A 91 -31.40 15.76 -0.01
N GLY A 92 -31.19 16.66 -0.98
CA GLY A 92 -32.00 17.86 -1.14
C GLY A 92 -31.55 19.00 -0.21
N PRO A 93 -32.46 19.81 0.37
CA PRO A 93 -32.08 20.89 1.28
C PRO A 93 -31.25 20.38 2.46
N VAL A 94 -30.07 20.98 2.67
CA VAL A 94 -29.17 20.59 3.77
C VAL A 94 -29.79 21.05 5.11
N THR A 95 -30.30 20.10 5.88
CA THR A 95 -30.81 20.33 7.23
C THR A 95 -29.69 20.66 8.20
N GLU A 96 -30.03 21.23 9.36
CA GLU A 96 -29.01 21.58 10.36
C GLU A 96 -28.29 20.33 10.91
N GLU A 97 -29.02 19.22 11.15
CA GLU A 97 -28.43 17.95 11.57
C GLU A 97 -27.42 17.41 10.54
N LEU A 98 -27.74 17.48 9.25
CA LEU A 98 -26.84 17.05 8.17
C LEU A 98 -25.62 17.96 8.08
N ARG A 99 -25.80 19.28 8.25
CA ARG A 99 -24.72 20.26 8.28
C ARG A 99 -23.75 19.99 9.42
N GLU A 100 -24.26 19.80 10.64
CA GLU A 100 -23.45 19.49 11.82
C GLU A 100 -22.61 18.23 11.59
N ARG A 101 -23.22 17.19 10.99
CA ARG A 101 -22.52 15.94 10.67
C ARG A 101 -21.41 16.13 9.62
N ILE A 102 -21.71 16.84 8.54
CA ILE A 102 -20.74 17.14 7.48
C ILE A 102 -19.56 17.95 8.03
N ASP A 103 -19.83 19.00 8.81
CA ASP A 103 -18.80 19.87 9.35
C ASP A 103 -17.92 19.16 10.39
N TYR A 104 -18.50 18.28 11.20
CA TYR A 104 -17.74 17.40 12.09
C TYR A 104 -16.78 16.49 11.31
N GLU A 105 -17.27 15.76 10.30
CA GLU A 105 -16.44 14.84 9.52
C GLU A 105 -15.34 15.58 8.73
N LEU A 106 -15.68 16.70 8.09
CA LEU A 106 -14.70 17.55 7.39
C LEU A 106 -13.63 18.10 8.35
N GLY A 107 -14.02 18.47 9.58
CA GLY A 107 -13.08 18.92 10.60
C GLY A 107 -12.06 17.84 10.97
N VAL A 108 -12.51 16.62 11.22
CA VAL A 108 -11.64 15.47 11.52
C VAL A 108 -10.73 15.13 10.33
N ILE A 109 -11.26 15.11 9.11
CA ILE A 109 -10.50 14.82 7.89
C ILE A 109 -9.38 15.85 7.68
N LYS A 110 -9.68 17.13 7.89
CA LYS A 110 -8.71 18.22 7.82
C LYS A 110 -7.64 18.09 8.89
N GLU A 111 -8.00 17.85 10.15
CA GLU A 111 -7.06 17.68 11.27
C GLU A 111 -6.06 16.56 11.00
N LYS A 112 -6.52 15.46 10.40
CA LYS A 112 -5.68 14.30 10.04
C LYS A 112 -4.94 14.45 8.72
N GLY A 113 -5.16 15.53 7.97
CA GLY A 113 -4.51 15.78 6.68
C GLY A 113 -4.97 14.84 5.56
N PHE A 114 -6.20 14.31 5.63
CA PHE A 114 -6.73 13.34 4.67
C PHE A 114 -7.57 13.96 3.54
N SER A 115 -7.77 15.28 3.52
CA SER A 115 -8.60 15.92 2.49
C SER A 115 -8.14 15.61 1.07
N GLY A 116 -6.82 15.63 0.84
CA GLY A 116 -6.24 15.25 -0.46
C GLY A 116 -6.51 13.80 -0.86
N TYR A 117 -6.57 12.88 0.11
CA TYR A 117 -6.91 11.48 -0.16
C TYR A 117 -8.36 11.33 -0.63
N PHE A 118 -9.32 12.00 0.04
CA PHE A 118 -10.72 11.99 -0.38
C PHE A 118 -10.89 12.56 -1.79
N LEU A 119 -10.17 13.63 -2.13
CA LEU A 119 -10.21 14.22 -3.48
C LEU A 119 -9.65 13.28 -4.55
N ILE A 120 -8.56 12.56 -4.28
CA ILE A 120 -8.00 11.57 -5.21
C ILE A 120 -9.01 10.44 -5.45
N VAL A 121 -9.62 9.92 -4.38
CA VAL A 121 -10.62 8.85 -4.48
C VAL A 121 -11.84 9.31 -5.26
N TRP A 122 -12.36 10.49 -4.93
CA TRP A 122 -13.46 11.10 -5.64
C TRP A 122 -13.17 11.28 -7.13
N ASP A 123 -11.96 11.73 -7.50
CA ASP A 123 -11.58 12.01 -8.89
C ASP A 123 -11.61 10.75 -9.77
N PHE A 124 -10.95 9.66 -9.34
CA PHE A 124 -10.97 8.43 -10.13
C PHE A 124 -12.33 7.74 -10.12
N VAL A 125 -13.13 7.86 -9.05
CA VAL A 125 -14.51 7.33 -9.01
C VAL A 125 -15.41 8.13 -9.94
N LYS A 126 -15.27 9.45 -9.98
CA LYS A 126 -15.98 10.32 -10.91
C LYS A 126 -15.63 9.96 -12.35
N TYR A 127 -14.34 9.87 -12.66
CA TYR A 127 -13.86 9.46 -13.98
C TYR A 127 -14.45 8.10 -14.41
N ALA A 128 -14.43 7.12 -13.51
CA ALA A 128 -14.98 5.80 -13.79
C ALA A 128 -16.48 5.86 -14.13
N ARG A 129 -17.26 6.64 -13.38
CA ARG A 129 -18.70 6.84 -13.66
C ARG A 129 -18.96 7.54 -15.00
N GLU A 130 -18.16 8.55 -15.34
CA GLU A 130 -18.28 9.30 -16.61
C GLU A 130 -17.91 8.45 -17.84
N HIS A 131 -17.17 7.36 -17.65
CA HIS A 131 -16.72 6.46 -18.72
C HIS A 131 -17.37 5.08 -18.66
N ASP A 132 -18.49 4.93 -17.93
CA ASP A 132 -19.22 3.66 -17.78
C ASP A 132 -18.35 2.50 -17.26
N ILE A 133 -17.33 2.79 -16.45
CA ILE A 133 -16.47 1.81 -15.79
C ILE A 133 -17.10 1.46 -14.42
N PRO A 134 -17.45 0.18 -14.17
CA PRO A 134 -18.08 -0.22 -12.90
C PRO A 134 -17.18 0.06 -11.68
N ALA A 135 -17.69 0.85 -10.72
CA ALA A 135 -17.04 1.14 -9.45
C ALA A 135 -18.02 0.93 -8.28
N VAL A 136 -17.59 0.19 -7.25
CA VAL A 136 -18.44 -0.17 -6.11
C VAL A 136 -17.74 0.17 -4.79
N ALA A 137 -18.48 0.81 -3.88
CA ALA A 137 -17.97 1.16 -2.55
C ALA A 137 -17.89 -0.07 -1.62
N ARG A 138 -16.82 -0.13 -0.79
CA ARG A 138 -16.56 -1.19 0.20
C ARG A 138 -15.80 -0.62 1.40
N GLY A 139 -15.82 -1.36 2.51
CA GLY A 139 -15.10 -1.01 3.73
C GLY A 139 -15.82 0.04 4.58
N SER A 140 -15.12 0.57 5.59
CA SER A 140 -15.66 1.55 6.55
C SER A 140 -15.95 2.91 5.93
N GLY A 141 -15.43 3.19 4.72
CA GLY A 141 -15.73 4.40 3.96
C GLY A 141 -17.20 4.54 3.56
N CYS A 142 -18.00 3.47 3.63
CA CYS A 142 -19.44 3.54 3.38
C CYS A 142 -20.24 4.17 4.53
N SER A 143 -19.63 4.40 5.69
CA SER A 143 -20.31 4.90 6.90
C SER A 143 -20.10 6.40 7.16
N THR A 144 -19.43 7.10 6.25
CA THR A 144 -19.19 8.55 6.29
C THR A 144 -20.09 9.25 5.29
N VAL A 145 -20.56 10.45 5.63
CA VAL A 145 -21.36 11.30 4.74
C VAL A 145 -20.48 11.96 3.68
N VAL A 146 -19.20 12.17 3.98
CA VAL A 146 -18.20 12.76 3.06
C VAL A 146 -17.78 11.80 1.93
N GLY A 147 -17.95 10.49 2.11
CA GLY A 147 -17.49 9.43 1.19
C GLY A 147 -18.38 9.11 -0.01
#